data_AF-A0A3N4IM58-F1
#
_entry.id   AF-A0A3N4IM58-F1
#
_cell.length_a   1.000
_cell.length_b   1.000
_cell.length_c   1.000
_cell.angle_alpha   90.00
_cell.angle_beta   90.00
_cell.angle_gamma   90.00
#
_symmetry.space_group_name_H-M   'P 1'
#
loop_
_entity.id
_entity.type
_entity.pdbx_description
1 polymer ?
#
loop_
_entity_poly.entity_id
_entity_poly.type
_entity_poly.pdbx_seq_one_letter_code
_entity_poly.pdbx_strand_id
1 'polypeptide(L)'
;MVAITTDSLPDPSFASVSRQAEARGIVSLPWFPRRIRLGASFDSTLVHTEDPFPPNSSLFAAESLQNVPIRFETSGNVASYRSTESISSSSSSEHLSVGFAVSVGCSCLGGSVSGQYDKLVLENHDGSKTSIQASYRSGTVHFSNPPKLSNEALITLKYEGGLEALKKRYGDYYVAGFNIGADAGVMLSKSTESRLAEERLELEIKIKILFATIRKRTTDTSWSFSSDAKITLAGFYTLESLLLDQKVVGGGEAFFDMVEKAISVIERMDDVPAEVEKILENLGVRRGVDVTHEMCEELCLSGVVAELILLPVETLREVQIWNLNDNII
;
A
#
# COMPACT_ATOMS: atom_id res chain seq x y z
N MET A 1 -12.82 -11.19 34.56
CA MET A 1 -13.66 -10.12 34.00
C MET A 1 -12.81 -9.42 32.95
N VAL A 2 -12.89 -9.90 31.71
CA VAL A 2 -12.03 -9.44 30.60
C VAL A 2 -12.75 -8.26 29.96
N ALA A 3 -12.08 -7.10 29.94
CA ALA A 3 -12.58 -5.92 29.26
C ALA A 3 -12.63 -6.22 27.75
N ILE A 4 -13.83 -6.25 27.20
CA ILE A 4 -14.06 -6.20 25.76
C ILE A 4 -13.76 -4.76 25.38
N THR A 5 -12.56 -4.50 24.87
CA THR A 5 -12.28 -3.27 24.12
C THR A 5 -13.28 -3.25 22.96
N THR A 6 -14.19 -2.30 23.01
CA THR A 6 -15.06 -1.96 21.88
C THR A 6 -14.15 -1.42 20.77
N ASP A 7 -13.67 -2.30 19.91
CA ASP A 7 -13.19 -1.89 18.59
C ASP A 7 -14.35 -1.15 17.92
N SER A 8 -14.20 0.17 17.82
CA SER A 8 -15.08 0.99 17.00
C SER A 8 -15.05 0.40 15.60
N LEU A 9 -16.21 -0.03 15.11
CA LEU A 9 -16.37 -0.48 13.73
C LEU A 9 -15.73 0.56 12.80
N PRO A 10 -14.83 0.15 11.87
CA PRO A 10 -14.23 1.09 10.94
C PRO A 10 -15.32 1.81 10.16
N ASP A 11 -15.15 3.12 9.96
CA ASP A 11 -16.12 3.97 9.27
C ASP A 11 -16.51 3.30 7.93
N PRO A 12 -17.82 3.16 7.65
CA PRO A 12 -18.31 2.53 6.43
C PRO A 12 -17.93 3.29 5.14
N SER A 13 -17.26 4.43 5.22
CA SER A 13 -16.67 5.13 4.07
C SER A 13 -15.28 4.59 3.67
N PHE A 14 -14.61 3.80 4.50
CA PHE A 14 -13.32 3.21 4.14
C PHE A 14 -13.51 1.93 3.30
N ALA A 15 -12.80 1.86 2.18
CA ALA A 15 -12.68 0.60 1.44
C ALA A 15 -11.83 -0.34 2.28
N SER A 16 -12.34 -1.48 2.74
CA SER A 16 -11.55 -2.51 3.44
C SER A 16 -11.34 -3.72 2.53
N VAL A 17 -10.28 -4.50 2.76
CA VAL A 17 -10.04 -5.76 2.04
C VAL A 17 -11.28 -6.67 2.14
N SER A 18 -11.82 -6.82 3.35
CA SER A 18 -13.00 -7.67 3.60
C SER A 18 -14.20 -7.23 2.76
N ARG A 19 -14.46 -5.92 2.63
CA ARG A 19 -15.58 -5.40 1.82
C ARG A 19 -15.34 -5.60 0.32
N GLN A 20 -14.12 -5.39 -0.16
CA GLN A 20 -13.80 -5.66 -1.57
C GLN A 20 -13.91 -7.16 -1.87
N ALA A 21 -13.50 -8.00 -0.91
CA ALA A 21 -13.63 -9.44 -1.00
C ALA A 21 -15.10 -9.90 -1.01
N GLU A 22 -15.95 -9.34 -0.14
CA GLU A 22 -17.41 -9.55 -0.14
C GLU A 22 -18.05 -9.16 -1.47
N ALA A 23 -17.57 -8.09 -2.10
CA ALA A 23 -18.00 -7.66 -3.43
C ALA A 23 -17.46 -8.56 -4.57
N ARG A 24 -16.61 -9.54 -4.26
CA ARG A 24 -16.00 -10.50 -5.21
C ARG A 24 -15.21 -9.80 -6.33
N GLY A 25 -14.67 -8.62 -6.03
CA GLY A 25 -13.90 -7.81 -6.97
C GLY A 25 -12.42 -8.16 -6.97
N ILE A 26 -11.65 -7.49 -7.83
CA ILE A 26 -10.18 -7.49 -7.74
C ILE A 26 -9.79 -6.72 -6.47
N VAL A 27 -8.87 -7.27 -5.68
CA VAL A 27 -8.32 -6.59 -4.51
C VAL A 27 -6.89 -6.16 -4.82
N SER A 28 -6.61 -4.87 -4.66
CA SER A 28 -5.23 -4.37 -4.67
C SER A 28 -4.75 -4.27 -3.23
N LEU A 29 -3.81 -5.12 -2.85
CA LEU A 29 -3.31 -5.21 -1.50
C LEU A 29 -1.97 -4.46 -1.38
N PRO A 30 -1.87 -3.43 -0.54
CA PRO A 30 -0.61 -2.78 -0.20
C PRO A 30 0.51 -3.78 0.09
N TRP A 31 1.71 -3.55 -0.41
CA TRP A 31 2.83 -4.46 -0.11
C TRP A 31 4.03 -3.74 0.52
N PHE A 32 4.93 -4.54 1.07
CA PHE A 32 6.17 -4.10 1.69
C PHE A 32 7.26 -5.13 1.36
N PRO A 33 8.56 -4.84 1.58
CA PRO A 33 9.67 -5.73 1.27
C PRO A 33 9.63 -7.10 1.97
N ARG A 34 8.77 -7.99 1.48
CA ARG A 34 8.54 -9.36 1.95
C ARG A 34 8.33 -10.25 0.73
N ARG A 35 8.94 -11.43 0.75
CA ARG A 35 8.80 -12.40 -0.32
C ARG A 35 7.35 -12.88 -0.41
N ILE A 36 6.79 -12.83 -1.62
CA ILE A 36 5.54 -13.48 -1.99
C ILE A 36 5.68 -13.97 -3.43
N ARG A 37 5.07 -15.11 -3.73
CA ARG A 37 5.13 -15.70 -5.07
C ARG A 37 3.85 -15.38 -5.84
N LEU A 38 3.99 -15.17 -7.15
CA LEU A 38 2.83 -15.21 -8.04
C LEU A 38 2.18 -16.59 -7.94
N GLY A 39 0.84 -16.61 -7.91
CA GLY A 39 0.04 -17.80 -7.69
C GLY A 39 -0.10 -18.21 -6.22
N ALA A 40 0.50 -17.47 -5.27
CA ALA A 40 0.27 -17.73 -3.85
C ALA A 40 -1.21 -17.53 -3.49
N SER A 41 -1.73 -18.43 -2.67
CA SER A 41 -3.08 -18.39 -2.13
C SER A 41 -3.26 -17.27 -1.11
N PHE A 42 -4.45 -16.66 -1.06
CA PHE A 42 -4.84 -15.65 -0.08
C PHE A 42 -6.24 -15.94 0.45
N ASP A 43 -6.41 -15.89 1.76
CA ASP A 43 -7.70 -16.04 2.44
C ASP A 43 -8.12 -14.70 3.04
N SER A 44 -9.14 -14.08 2.44
CA SER A 44 -9.64 -12.78 2.89
C SER A 44 -10.27 -12.82 4.28
N THR A 45 -10.68 -14.00 4.76
CA THR A 45 -11.23 -14.16 6.12
C THR A 45 -10.13 -14.10 7.19
N LEU A 46 -8.88 -14.34 6.80
CA LEU A 46 -7.71 -14.32 7.68
C LEU A 46 -6.95 -12.99 7.63
N VAL A 47 -7.50 -11.97 6.97
CA VAL A 47 -6.90 -10.63 6.81
C VAL A 47 -6.52 -9.95 8.15
N HIS A 48 -7.23 -10.28 9.24
CA HIS A 48 -6.94 -9.76 10.57
C HIS A 48 -5.79 -10.50 11.29
N THR A 49 -5.28 -11.57 10.71
CA THR A 49 -4.14 -12.34 11.22
C THR A 49 -2.82 -11.84 10.64
N GLU A 50 -1.69 -12.29 11.20
CA GLU A 50 -0.35 -11.92 10.69
C GLU A 50 -0.05 -12.52 9.31
N ASP A 51 -0.68 -13.64 8.94
CA ASP A 51 -0.39 -14.35 7.69
C ASP A 51 -1.66 -14.90 7.02
N PRO A 52 -2.30 -14.11 6.14
CA PRO A 52 -3.48 -14.54 5.38
C PRO A 52 -3.12 -15.42 4.16
N PHE A 53 -1.87 -15.89 4.07
CA PHE A 53 -1.35 -16.70 2.97
C PHE A 53 -1.16 -18.16 3.44
N PRO A 54 -2.08 -19.09 3.15
CA PRO A 54 -2.03 -20.45 3.69
C PRO A 54 -0.75 -21.19 3.26
N PRO A 55 0.05 -21.75 4.19
CA PRO A 55 1.37 -22.29 3.86
C PRO A 55 1.36 -23.70 3.20
N ASN A 56 0.23 -24.41 3.24
CA ASN A 56 0.26 -25.88 3.15
C ASN A 56 -0.32 -26.50 1.87
N SER A 57 -0.84 -25.74 0.91
CA SER A 57 -1.32 -26.31 -0.36
C SER A 57 -1.29 -25.28 -1.48
N SER A 58 -0.58 -25.60 -2.57
CA SER A 58 -0.59 -24.78 -3.79
C SER A 58 -1.88 -25.03 -4.56
N LEU A 59 -2.66 -23.96 -4.80
CA LEU A 59 -3.85 -24.01 -5.66
C LEU A 59 -3.50 -24.48 -7.08
N PHE A 60 -2.32 -24.10 -7.56
CA PHE A 60 -1.87 -24.36 -8.92
C PHE A 60 -0.84 -25.50 -8.99
N ALA A 61 -0.81 -26.19 -10.12
CA ALA A 61 0.19 -27.22 -10.39
C ALA A 61 1.59 -26.61 -10.48
N ALA A 62 2.58 -27.20 -9.82
CA ALA A 62 3.96 -26.69 -9.78
C ALA A 62 4.57 -26.53 -11.19
N GLU A 63 4.35 -27.50 -12.07
CA GLU A 63 4.78 -27.43 -13.47
C GLU A 63 4.10 -26.28 -14.22
N SER A 64 2.82 -26.01 -13.95
CA SER A 64 2.13 -24.89 -14.58
C SER A 64 2.66 -23.56 -14.08
N LEU A 65 2.93 -23.41 -12.77
CA LEU A 65 3.51 -22.19 -12.22
C LEU A 65 4.89 -21.89 -12.83
N GLN A 66 5.72 -22.92 -13.05
CA GLN A 66 7.05 -22.75 -13.62
C GLN A 66 7.05 -22.44 -15.12
N ASN A 67 6.09 -23.00 -15.87
CA ASN A 67 6.10 -22.93 -17.34
C ASN A 67 5.24 -21.79 -17.92
N VAL A 68 4.33 -21.21 -17.15
CA VAL A 68 3.51 -20.09 -17.62
C VAL A 68 4.38 -18.83 -17.71
N PRO A 69 4.49 -18.19 -18.88
CA PRO A 69 5.29 -16.97 -19.03
C PRO A 69 4.76 -15.85 -18.14
N ILE A 70 5.65 -15.18 -17.41
CA ILE A 70 5.38 -13.97 -16.64
C ILE A 70 5.82 -12.78 -17.48
N ARG A 71 4.96 -11.77 -17.58
CA ARG A 71 5.19 -10.58 -18.39
C ARG A 71 5.14 -9.33 -17.54
N PHE A 72 5.96 -8.35 -17.95
CA PHE A 72 5.83 -6.98 -17.50
C PHE A 72 5.11 -6.15 -18.57
N GLU A 73 4.01 -5.53 -18.19
CA GLU A 73 3.25 -4.61 -19.03
C GLU A 73 3.31 -3.19 -18.45
N THR A 74 3.71 -2.24 -19.28
CA THR A 74 3.75 -0.82 -18.92
C THR A 74 2.32 -0.26 -18.94
N SER A 75 1.87 0.38 -17.86
CA SER A 75 0.55 0.99 -17.77
C SER A 75 0.51 2.44 -18.30
N GLY A 76 1.52 2.85 -19.06
CA GLY A 76 1.65 4.23 -19.55
C GLY A 76 2.18 5.21 -18.50
N ASN A 77 2.96 4.71 -17.53
CA ASN A 77 3.62 5.45 -16.45
C ASN A 77 2.69 6.49 -15.80
N VAL A 78 1.85 6.03 -14.87
CA VAL A 78 0.91 6.90 -14.17
C VAL A 78 1.61 7.51 -12.96
N ALA A 79 1.87 8.81 -13.02
CA ALA A 79 2.29 9.60 -11.88
C ALA A 79 1.12 10.43 -11.37
N SER A 80 0.94 10.50 -10.05
CA SER A 80 -0.01 11.41 -9.43
C SER A 80 0.66 12.21 -8.32
N TYR A 81 0.24 13.46 -8.18
CA TYR A 81 0.64 14.35 -7.10
C TYR A 81 -0.62 14.93 -6.48
N ARG A 82 -0.74 14.81 -5.16
CA ARG A 82 -1.89 15.30 -4.39
C ARG A 82 -1.42 16.15 -3.24
N SER A 83 -1.97 17.36 -3.16
CA SER A 83 -1.84 18.24 -2.00
C SER A 83 -3.23 18.44 -1.40
N THR A 84 -3.39 18.14 -0.12
CA THR A 84 -4.66 18.28 0.61
C THR A 84 -4.46 19.17 1.83
N GLU A 85 -5.42 20.04 2.11
CA GLU A 85 -5.46 20.88 3.30
C GLU A 85 -6.83 20.75 3.96
N SER A 86 -6.84 20.59 5.29
CA SER A 86 -8.07 20.62 6.06
C SER A 86 -7.89 21.32 7.40
N ILE A 87 -8.92 22.04 7.83
CA ILE A 87 -8.97 22.83 9.07
C ILE A 87 -9.91 22.20 10.12
N SER A 88 -10.16 20.90 9.99
CA SER A 88 -11.00 20.14 10.91
C SER A 88 -10.25 18.94 11.47
N SER A 89 -10.54 18.60 12.73
CA SER A 89 -10.09 17.35 13.32
C SER A 89 -10.82 16.12 12.75
N SER A 90 -11.95 16.32 12.08
CA SER A 90 -12.80 15.27 11.51
C SER A 90 -12.48 14.90 10.05
N SER A 91 -11.52 15.56 9.40
CA SER A 91 -11.20 15.41 7.97
C SER A 91 -9.94 14.58 7.70
N SER A 92 -9.52 13.75 8.65
CA SER A 92 -8.30 12.92 8.51
C SER A 92 -8.33 11.98 7.30
N SER A 93 -9.52 11.51 6.88
CA SER A 93 -9.67 10.64 5.71
C SER A 93 -9.20 11.27 4.39
N GLU A 94 -9.16 12.61 4.31
CA GLU A 94 -8.68 13.33 3.11
C GLU A 94 -7.15 13.28 2.97
N HIS A 95 -6.45 12.88 4.02
CA HIS A 95 -4.98 12.82 4.10
C HIS A 95 -4.41 11.39 4.04
N LEU A 96 -5.28 10.38 3.85
CA LEU A 96 -4.86 8.99 3.61
C LEU A 96 -4.02 8.88 2.34
N SER A 97 -3.13 7.90 2.28
CA SER A 97 -2.26 7.63 1.15
C SER A 97 -3.03 7.15 -0.09
N VAL A 98 -2.43 7.38 -1.26
CA VAL A 98 -3.05 7.17 -2.57
C VAL A 98 -3.28 5.68 -2.83
N GLY A 99 -4.49 5.18 -2.57
CA GLY A 99 -4.89 3.79 -2.83
C GLY A 99 -5.06 2.90 -1.58
N PHE A 100 -4.81 3.42 -0.37
CA PHE A 100 -4.50 2.56 0.80
C PHE A 100 -5.48 2.65 1.98
N ALA A 101 -6.67 3.24 1.82
CA ALA A 101 -7.74 3.12 2.83
C ALA A 101 -8.07 1.64 3.22
N VAL A 102 -7.63 0.71 2.38
CA VAL A 102 -7.75 -0.76 2.45
C VAL A 102 -6.90 -1.41 3.55
N SER A 103 -5.81 -0.79 3.98
CA SER A 103 -4.92 -1.37 5.00
C SER A 103 -5.42 -1.25 6.42
N VAL A 104 -6.39 -0.37 6.67
CA VAL A 104 -6.94 -0.13 8.01
C VAL A 104 -7.69 -1.38 8.47
N GLY A 105 -7.05 -2.16 9.34
CA GLY A 105 -7.56 -3.43 9.86
C GLY A 105 -6.93 -4.71 9.27
N CYS A 106 -5.96 -4.64 8.35
CA CYS A 106 -5.14 -5.81 8.00
C CYS A 106 -3.89 -5.87 8.89
N SER A 107 -3.88 -6.76 9.88
CA SER A 107 -2.67 -7.03 10.68
C SER A 107 -1.52 -7.51 9.80
N CYS A 108 -1.85 -8.21 8.71
CA CYS A 108 -0.92 -8.68 7.70
C CYS A 108 -0.10 -7.57 7.03
N LEU A 109 -0.64 -6.35 7.00
CA LEU A 109 -0.02 -5.16 6.41
C LEU A 109 0.68 -4.28 7.44
N GLY A 110 0.84 -4.76 8.68
CA GLY A 110 1.55 -4.03 9.72
C GLY A 110 2.98 -3.63 9.32
N GLY A 111 3.61 -4.34 8.37
CA GLY A 111 4.91 -3.98 7.81
C GLY A 111 4.88 -2.91 6.70
N SER A 112 3.72 -2.56 6.17
CA SER A 112 3.58 -1.54 5.13
C SER A 112 3.62 -0.14 5.72
N VAL A 113 4.59 0.66 5.26
CA VAL A 113 4.76 2.04 5.76
C VAL A 113 3.62 2.98 5.34
N SER A 114 3.00 2.77 4.18
CA SER A 114 1.79 3.51 3.78
C SER A 114 0.60 3.14 4.68
N GLY A 115 0.44 1.85 5.01
CA GLY A 115 -0.59 1.41 5.96
C GLY A 115 -0.39 1.92 7.39
N GLN A 116 0.86 1.97 7.86
CA GLN A 116 1.20 2.59 9.14
C GLN A 116 0.96 4.10 9.13
N TYR A 117 1.33 4.79 8.04
CA TYR A 117 1.00 6.20 7.85
C TYR A 117 -0.51 6.45 7.89
N ASP A 118 -1.31 5.65 7.19
CA ASP A 118 -2.78 5.78 7.19
C ASP A 118 -3.37 5.61 8.59
N LYS A 119 -2.82 4.66 9.37
CA LYS A 119 -3.18 4.51 10.78
C LYS A 119 -2.85 5.77 11.59
N LEU A 120 -1.63 6.31 11.45
CA LEU A 120 -1.22 7.55 12.13
C LEU A 120 -2.12 8.74 11.75
N VAL A 121 -2.52 8.84 10.48
CA VAL A 121 -3.44 9.87 10.00
C VAL A 121 -4.83 9.73 10.64
N LEU A 122 -5.38 8.52 10.71
CA LEU A 122 -6.70 8.29 11.30
C LEU A 122 -6.75 8.52 12.81
N GLU A 123 -5.68 8.17 13.52
CA GLU A 123 -5.53 8.42 14.96
C GLU A 123 -5.23 9.91 15.28
N ASN A 124 -5.00 10.74 14.24
CA ASN A 124 -4.68 12.14 14.39
C ASN A 124 -5.94 13.02 14.48
N HIS A 125 -6.14 13.62 15.65
CA HIS A 125 -7.27 14.51 15.95
C HIS A 125 -6.88 16.00 15.99
N ASP A 126 -5.74 16.37 15.40
CA ASP A 126 -5.29 17.76 15.33
C ASP A 126 -6.24 18.62 14.48
N GLY A 127 -6.31 19.92 14.83
CA GLY A 127 -7.29 20.86 14.29
C GLY A 127 -7.01 21.33 12.86
N SER A 128 -5.74 21.46 12.47
CA SER A 128 -5.35 21.74 11.09
C SER A 128 -4.39 20.67 10.59
N LYS A 129 -4.51 20.31 9.31
CA LYS A 129 -3.74 19.28 8.63
C LYS A 129 -3.39 19.73 7.21
N THR A 130 -2.17 19.48 6.78
CA THR A 130 -1.72 19.66 5.40
C THR A 130 -0.93 18.42 5.01
N SER A 131 -1.25 17.82 3.87
CA SER A 131 -0.50 16.69 3.33
C SER A 131 -0.12 16.88 1.88
N ILE A 132 1.03 16.33 1.51
CA ILE A 132 1.52 16.20 0.14
C ILE A 132 1.86 14.73 -0.07
N GLN A 133 1.44 14.20 -1.22
CA GLN A 133 1.64 12.82 -1.59
C GLN A 133 1.99 12.74 -3.07
N ALA A 134 2.90 11.83 -3.40
CA ALA A 134 3.23 11.44 -4.75
C ALA A 134 3.09 9.93 -4.88
N SER A 135 2.51 9.48 -5.99
CA SER A 135 2.49 8.08 -6.37
C SER A 135 2.97 7.92 -7.79
N TYR A 136 3.74 6.86 -8.03
CA TYR A 136 4.19 6.46 -9.36
C TYR A 136 3.87 4.99 -9.58
N ARG A 137 3.32 4.66 -10.75
CA ARG A 137 3.07 3.29 -11.21
C ARG A 137 3.66 3.12 -12.60
N SER A 138 4.70 2.29 -12.71
CA SER A 138 5.41 2.02 -13.97
C SER A 138 4.71 0.93 -14.79
N GLY A 139 4.12 -0.07 -14.12
CA GLY A 139 3.43 -1.15 -14.81
C GLY A 139 3.01 -2.29 -13.89
N THR A 140 2.71 -3.43 -14.51
CA THR A 140 2.21 -4.62 -13.83
C THR A 140 2.99 -5.86 -14.26
N VAL A 141 3.44 -6.65 -13.29
CA VAL A 141 4.00 -7.99 -13.52
C VAL A 141 2.92 -9.02 -13.27
N HIS A 142 2.64 -9.91 -14.22
CA HIS A 142 1.60 -10.93 -14.08
C HIS A 142 1.83 -12.12 -15.01
N PHE A 143 1.15 -13.22 -14.75
CA PHE A 143 1.15 -14.35 -15.68
C PHE A 143 0.42 -13.99 -16.98
N SER A 144 1.00 -14.34 -18.13
CA SER A 144 0.38 -14.14 -19.44
C SER A 144 -0.97 -14.85 -19.58
N ASN A 145 -1.16 -15.94 -18.85
CA ASN A 145 -2.43 -16.66 -18.69
C ASN A 145 -2.49 -17.24 -17.27
N PRO A 146 -3.67 -17.44 -16.68
CA PRO A 146 -3.76 -18.09 -15.36
C PRO A 146 -3.10 -19.48 -15.37
N PRO A 147 -2.30 -19.84 -14.35
CA PRO A 147 -1.79 -21.20 -14.19
C PRO A 147 -2.91 -22.22 -14.01
N LYS A 148 -2.65 -23.47 -14.38
CA LYS A 148 -3.59 -24.58 -14.23
C LYS A 148 -3.70 -25.00 -12.77
N LEU A 149 -4.90 -25.44 -12.38
CA LEU A 149 -5.13 -25.97 -11.04
C LEU A 149 -4.32 -27.25 -10.82
N SER A 150 -3.94 -27.50 -9.56
CA SER A 150 -3.38 -28.79 -9.16
C SER A 150 -4.44 -29.89 -9.25
N ASN A 151 -4.02 -31.15 -9.39
CA ASN A 151 -4.96 -32.28 -9.40
C ASN A 151 -5.75 -32.35 -8.09
N GLU A 152 -5.11 -32.03 -6.97
CA GLU A 152 -5.74 -31.95 -5.66
C GLU A 152 -6.81 -30.86 -5.61
N ALA A 153 -6.53 -29.67 -6.17
CA ALA A 153 -7.52 -28.60 -6.26
C ALA A 153 -8.72 -29.00 -7.14
N LEU A 154 -8.47 -29.68 -8.26
CA LEU A 154 -9.53 -30.21 -9.12
C LEU A 154 -10.38 -31.27 -8.40
N ILE A 155 -9.75 -32.20 -7.68
CA ILE A 155 -10.44 -33.22 -6.87
C ILE A 155 -11.29 -32.56 -5.79
N THR A 156 -10.74 -31.59 -5.06
CA THR A 156 -11.49 -30.85 -4.03
C THR A 156 -12.70 -30.14 -4.63
N LEU A 157 -12.52 -29.48 -5.77
CA LEU A 157 -13.59 -28.80 -6.48
C LEU A 157 -14.68 -29.77 -6.97
N LYS A 158 -14.32 -31.00 -7.39
CA LYS A 158 -15.27 -31.93 -7.98
C LYS A 158 -15.97 -32.86 -7.02
N TYR A 159 -15.23 -33.42 -6.08
CA TYR A 159 -15.68 -34.56 -5.30
C TYR A 159 -15.79 -34.25 -3.80
N GLU A 160 -15.17 -33.17 -3.32
CA GLU A 160 -15.05 -32.90 -1.87
C GLU A 160 -15.88 -31.71 -1.37
N GLY A 161 -16.79 -31.19 -2.20
CA GLY A 161 -17.75 -30.15 -1.78
C GLY A 161 -17.72 -28.86 -2.59
N GLY A 162 -17.13 -28.86 -3.79
CA GLY A 162 -17.29 -27.74 -4.71
C GLY A 162 -16.38 -26.55 -4.41
N LEU A 163 -16.83 -25.38 -4.88
CA LEU A 163 -16.12 -24.12 -4.72
C LEU A 163 -15.87 -23.76 -3.25
N GLU A 164 -16.82 -24.02 -2.36
CA GLU A 164 -16.67 -23.70 -0.93
C GLU A 164 -15.59 -24.54 -0.25
N ALA A 165 -15.49 -25.83 -0.62
CA ALA A 165 -14.41 -26.69 -0.15
C ALA A 165 -13.04 -26.22 -0.67
N LEU A 166 -12.98 -25.79 -1.93
CA LEU A 166 -11.78 -25.22 -2.53
C LEU A 166 -11.34 -23.95 -1.79
N LYS A 167 -12.26 -22.99 -1.59
CA LYS A 167 -11.98 -21.72 -0.89
C LYS A 167 -11.52 -21.97 0.54
N LYS A 168 -12.18 -22.88 1.25
CA LYS A 168 -11.79 -23.25 2.62
C LYS A 168 -10.38 -23.83 2.71
N ARG A 169 -9.91 -24.53 1.67
CA ARG A 169 -8.60 -25.19 1.66
C ARG A 169 -7.48 -24.29 1.16
N TYR A 170 -7.75 -23.48 0.13
CA TYR A 170 -6.73 -22.72 -0.60
C TYR A 170 -6.90 -21.21 -0.48
N GLY A 171 -7.88 -20.71 0.29
CA GLY A 171 -8.27 -19.31 0.26
C GLY A 171 -9.17 -18.97 -0.92
N ASP A 172 -9.79 -17.80 -0.85
CA ASP A 172 -10.75 -17.31 -1.83
C ASP A 172 -10.14 -16.39 -2.90
N TYR A 173 -8.88 -16.01 -2.73
CA TYR A 173 -8.08 -15.25 -3.69
C TYR A 173 -6.72 -15.92 -3.98
N TYR A 174 -6.05 -15.43 -5.02
CA TYR A 174 -4.65 -15.73 -5.28
C TYR A 174 -3.92 -14.49 -5.80
N VAL A 175 -2.60 -14.44 -5.61
CA VAL A 175 -1.72 -13.40 -6.12
C VAL A 175 -1.57 -13.56 -7.64
N ALA A 176 -2.32 -12.77 -8.39
CA ALA A 176 -2.32 -12.82 -9.85
C ALA A 176 -1.23 -11.94 -10.49
N GLY A 177 -0.78 -10.92 -9.77
CA GLY A 177 0.23 -9.99 -10.27
C GLY A 177 0.73 -9.02 -9.21
N PHE A 178 1.65 -8.16 -9.62
CA PHE A 178 2.24 -7.07 -8.84
C PHE A 178 2.06 -5.76 -9.59
N ASN A 179 1.57 -4.73 -8.92
CA ASN A 179 1.69 -3.35 -9.40
C ASN A 179 3.07 -2.81 -9.00
N ILE A 180 3.83 -2.43 -10.02
CA ILE A 180 5.18 -1.93 -9.89
C ILE A 180 5.14 -0.41 -9.79
N GLY A 181 5.75 0.12 -8.75
CA GLY A 181 5.73 1.53 -8.44
C GLY A 181 6.15 1.82 -7.01
N ALA A 182 5.91 3.05 -6.59
CA ALA A 182 6.20 3.48 -5.24
C ALA A 182 5.38 4.72 -4.88
N ASP A 183 5.26 4.94 -3.58
CA ASP A 183 4.53 6.04 -2.99
C ASP A 183 5.38 6.75 -1.94
N ALA A 184 5.19 8.05 -1.85
CA ALA A 184 5.76 8.88 -0.80
C ALA A 184 4.72 9.90 -0.34
N GLY A 185 4.76 10.22 0.95
CA GLY A 185 3.77 11.10 1.56
C GLY A 185 4.29 11.79 2.80
N VAL A 186 3.85 13.02 3.03
CA VAL A 186 4.05 13.74 4.28
C VAL A 186 2.74 14.42 4.66
N MET A 187 2.37 14.33 5.93
CA MET A 187 1.35 15.12 6.59
C MET A 187 1.95 15.87 7.76
N LEU A 188 1.68 17.16 7.81
CA LEU A 188 1.89 17.99 8.99
C LEU A 188 0.54 18.38 9.57
N SER A 189 0.41 18.29 10.88
CA SER A 189 -0.80 18.70 11.58
C SER A 189 -0.50 19.44 12.87
N LYS A 190 -1.52 20.10 13.40
CA LYS A 190 -1.38 21.04 14.51
C LYS A 190 -2.61 21.11 15.41
N SER A 191 -2.40 21.10 16.72
CA SER A 191 -3.49 21.15 17.70
C SER A 191 -4.12 22.55 17.81
N THR A 192 -5.45 22.63 17.92
CA THR A 192 -6.27 23.87 17.86
C THR A 192 -6.24 24.78 19.10
N GLU A 193 -5.44 24.48 20.14
CA GLU A 193 -5.48 25.18 21.45
C GLU A 193 -4.86 26.59 21.44
N SER A 194 -4.19 26.98 20.37
CA SER A 194 -3.49 28.25 20.20
C SER A 194 -4.04 28.92 18.94
N ARG A 195 -4.24 30.24 18.88
CA ARG A 195 -5.11 30.80 17.81
C ARG A 195 -4.61 32.01 17.02
N LEU A 196 -3.48 32.63 17.36
CA LEU A 196 -3.10 33.90 16.69
C LEU A 196 -1.62 34.00 16.23
N ALA A 197 -0.67 33.36 16.92
CA ALA A 197 0.74 33.28 16.46
C ALA A 197 0.98 32.14 15.43
N GLU A 198 -0.11 31.60 14.93
CA GLU A 198 -0.28 30.19 14.63
C GLU A 198 -0.69 29.96 13.17
N GLU A 199 -1.45 30.90 12.61
CA GLU A 199 -1.81 30.97 11.20
C GLU A 199 -0.62 31.41 10.34
N ARG A 200 0.25 32.28 10.86
CA ARG A 200 1.49 32.70 10.15
C ARG A 200 2.50 31.58 10.02
N LEU A 201 2.62 30.75 11.04
CA LEU A 201 3.52 29.59 11.07
C LEU A 201 3.09 28.52 10.08
N GLU A 202 1.78 28.24 10.04
CA GLU A 202 1.17 27.34 9.08
C GLU A 202 1.41 27.82 7.64
N LEU A 203 1.23 29.12 7.39
CA LEU A 203 1.54 29.74 6.09
C LEU A 203 3.04 29.65 5.74
N GLU A 204 3.95 29.83 6.70
CA GLU A 204 5.40 29.78 6.44
C GLU A 204 5.91 28.35 6.18
N ILE A 205 5.40 27.37 6.93
CA ILE A 205 5.65 25.94 6.71
C ILE A 205 5.06 25.51 5.36
N LYS A 206 3.80 25.88 5.08
CA LYS A 206 3.13 25.63 3.78
C LYS A 206 3.91 26.24 2.64
N ILE A 207 4.32 27.50 2.74
CA ILE A 207 5.13 28.18 1.72
C ILE A 207 6.46 27.44 1.56
N LYS A 208 7.20 27.10 2.62
CA LYS A 208 8.49 26.43 2.41
C LYS A 208 8.36 25.02 1.87
N ILE A 209 7.36 24.25 2.28
CA ILE A 209 7.13 22.91 1.75
C ILE A 209 6.67 22.96 0.29
N LEU A 210 5.78 23.88 -0.06
CA LEU A 210 5.30 24.07 -1.44
C LEU A 210 6.35 24.76 -2.34
N PHE A 211 7.26 25.57 -1.78
CA PHE A 211 8.31 26.29 -2.53
C PHE A 211 9.69 25.59 -2.49
N ALA A 212 9.92 24.63 -1.58
CA ALA A 212 11.08 23.71 -1.67
C ALA A 212 11.02 22.93 -2.98
N THR A 213 9.81 22.55 -3.41
CA THR A 213 9.52 21.99 -4.74
C THR A 213 9.84 22.95 -5.90
N ILE A 214 9.93 24.27 -5.64
CA ILE A 214 10.10 25.31 -6.68
C ILE A 214 11.54 25.87 -6.73
N ARG A 215 12.34 25.78 -5.65
CA ARG A 215 13.69 26.38 -5.61
C ARG A 215 14.74 25.48 -4.97
N LYS A 216 15.42 24.72 -5.84
CA LYS A 216 16.77 24.19 -5.64
C LYS A 216 17.81 25.32 -5.66
N ARG A 217 17.75 26.28 -4.71
CA ARG A 217 18.83 27.22 -4.34
C ARG A 217 18.37 28.21 -3.25
N THR A 218 18.99 28.05 -2.08
CA THR A 218 19.39 29.12 -1.16
C THR A 218 18.26 30.00 -0.60
N THR A 219 17.81 29.71 0.61
CA THR A 219 17.26 30.76 1.49
C THR A 219 17.56 30.45 2.96
N ASP A 220 18.42 31.25 3.56
CA ASP A 220 18.45 31.46 5.01
C ASP A 220 17.07 31.97 5.43
N THR A 221 16.40 31.27 6.34
CA THR A 221 15.13 31.74 6.87
C THR A 221 15.11 31.65 8.39
N SER A 222 14.77 32.78 9.01
CA SER A 222 14.52 32.92 10.44
C SER A 222 13.07 32.56 10.74
N TRP A 223 12.86 31.69 11.72
CA TRP A 223 11.54 31.25 12.16
C TRP A 223 11.15 31.99 13.44
N SER A 224 9.94 32.55 13.50
CA SER A 224 9.37 33.06 14.75
C SER A 224 8.28 32.11 15.23
N PHE A 225 8.50 31.46 16.37
CA PHE A 225 7.61 30.41 16.88
C PHE A 225 6.99 30.80 18.22
N SER A 226 5.72 30.42 18.41
CA SER A 226 4.98 30.52 19.67
C SER A 226 5.30 29.32 20.55
N SER A 227 5.85 29.51 21.76
CA SER A 227 6.39 28.44 22.64
C SER A 227 5.50 27.22 22.88
N ASP A 228 4.20 27.30 22.60
CA ASP A 228 3.20 26.31 23.01
C ASP A 228 2.53 25.56 21.84
N ALA A 229 2.90 25.82 20.58
CA ALA A 229 2.27 25.12 19.45
C ALA A 229 2.72 23.66 19.38
N LYS A 230 1.76 22.73 19.31
CA LYS A 230 2.01 21.29 19.14
C LYS A 230 1.86 20.93 17.67
N ILE A 231 2.90 20.36 17.09
CA ILE A 231 2.96 19.97 15.68
C ILE A 231 3.27 18.49 15.59
N THR A 232 2.53 17.79 14.74
CA THR A 232 2.71 16.38 14.43
C THR A 232 3.14 16.24 12.98
N LEU A 233 4.16 15.43 12.73
CA LEU A 233 4.62 15.01 11.41
C LEU A 233 4.37 13.51 11.27
N ALA A 234 3.63 13.14 10.24
CA ALA A 234 3.55 11.78 9.74
C ALA A 234 4.12 11.75 8.31
N GLY A 235 4.91 10.75 7.94
CA GLY A 235 5.40 10.64 6.57
C GLY A 235 5.85 9.24 6.24
N PHE A 236 5.94 8.92 4.95
CA PHE A 236 6.37 7.61 4.50
C PHE A 236 7.05 7.67 3.13
N TYR A 237 7.89 6.67 2.86
CA TYR A 237 8.44 6.39 1.53
C TYR A 237 8.59 4.88 1.33
N THR A 238 7.88 4.32 0.34
CA THR A 238 7.73 2.85 0.21
C THR A 238 9.01 2.16 -0.25
N LEU A 239 9.84 2.78 -1.10
CA LEU A 239 11.07 2.15 -1.61
C LEU A 239 12.10 1.87 -0.50
N GLU A 240 12.21 2.78 0.47
CA GLU A 240 13.13 2.62 1.61
C GLU A 240 12.45 2.00 2.85
N SER A 241 11.15 1.69 2.78
CA SER A 241 10.35 1.35 3.97
C SER A 241 10.53 2.37 5.10
N LEU A 242 10.59 3.65 4.74
CA LEU A 242 10.72 4.75 5.68
C LEU A 242 9.34 5.13 6.22
N LEU A 243 9.26 5.29 7.54
CA LEU A 243 8.12 5.88 8.25
C LEU A 243 8.61 6.98 9.19
N LEU A 244 7.94 8.13 9.17
CA LEU A 244 8.13 9.22 10.10
C LEU A 244 6.88 9.35 10.97
N ASP A 245 7.08 9.40 12.29
CA ASP A 245 6.09 9.75 13.31
C ASP A 245 6.78 10.61 14.36
N GLN A 246 6.55 11.92 14.31
CA GLN A 246 7.18 12.87 15.23
C GLN A 246 6.17 13.86 15.76
N LYS A 247 6.32 14.23 17.04
CA LYS A 247 5.51 15.24 17.71
C LYS A 247 6.44 16.21 18.41
N VAL A 248 6.29 17.50 18.12
CA VAL A 248 7.09 18.57 18.72
C VAL A 248 6.18 19.62 19.34
N VAL A 249 6.65 20.21 20.43
CA VAL A 249 5.98 21.33 21.10
C VAL A 249 6.94 22.50 21.09
N GLY A 250 6.46 23.68 20.72
CA GLY A 250 7.31 24.86 20.66
C GLY A 250 8.22 24.88 19.44
N GLY A 251 9.00 25.95 19.34
CA GLY A 251 9.95 26.17 18.27
C GLY A 251 11.35 25.98 18.82
N GLY A 252 12.20 25.31 18.05
CA GLY A 252 13.54 24.96 18.46
C GLY A 252 14.16 23.91 17.56
N GLU A 253 15.30 23.36 17.97
CA GLU A 253 16.07 22.38 17.20
C GLU A 253 15.25 21.16 16.79
N ALA A 254 14.43 20.61 17.69
CA ALA A 254 13.57 19.46 17.39
C ALA A 254 12.53 19.76 16.29
N PHE A 255 12.02 21.00 16.23
CA PHE A 255 11.11 21.42 15.17
C PHE A 255 11.87 21.56 13.83
N PHE A 256 13.10 22.07 13.84
CA PHE A 256 13.93 22.15 12.63
C PHE A 256 14.29 20.77 12.09
N ASP A 257 14.72 19.85 12.95
CA ASP A 257 15.00 18.46 12.59
C ASP A 257 13.75 17.77 12.00
N MET A 258 12.56 18.02 12.58
CA MET A 258 11.29 17.55 12.00
C MET A 258 11.07 18.10 10.58
N VAL A 259 11.26 19.40 10.38
CA VAL A 259 11.08 20.04 9.07
C VAL A 259 12.10 19.54 8.04
N GLU A 260 13.37 19.38 8.43
CA GLU A 260 14.40 18.81 7.55
C GLU A 260 14.06 17.38 7.13
N LYS A 261 13.56 16.55 8.04
CA LYS A 261 13.08 15.21 7.71
C LYS A 261 11.90 15.24 6.75
N ALA A 262 10.93 16.13 6.95
CA ALA A 262 9.81 16.32 6.04
C ALA A 262 10.28 16.73 4.63
N ILE A 263 11.19 17.72 4.54
CA ILE A 263 11.79 18.17 3.28
C ILE A 263 12.51 17.00 2.60
N SER A 264 13.27 16.19 3.34
CA SER A 264 13.98 15.05 2.76
C SER A 264 13.05 14.02 2.12
N VAL A 265 11.83 13.84 2.63
CA VAL A 265 10.83 12.95 2.00
C VAL A 265 10.23 13.61 0.77
N ILE A 266 9.97 14.92 0.81
CA ILE A 266 9.47 15.69 -0.34
C ILE A 266 10.50 15.69 -1.48
N GLU A 267 11.78 15.85 -1.20
CA GLU A 267 12.84 15.76 -2.22
C GLU A 267 12.87 14.38 -2.87
N ARG A 268 12.68 13.31 -2.10
CA ARG A 268 12.56 11.95 -2.64
C ARG A 268 11.32 11.73 -3.49
N MET A 269 10.20 12.44 -3.22
CA MET A 269 8.97 12.33 -4.02
C MET A 269 9.22 12.65 -5.50
N ASP A 270 10.09 13.62 -5.79
CA ASP A 270 10.41 14.05 -7.16
C ASP A 270 11.25 12.99 -7.90
N ASP A 271 12.07 12.23 -7.16
CA ASP A 271 12.99 11.23 -7.71
C ASP A 271 12.36 9.82 -7.83
N VAL A 272 11.16 9.59 -7.28
CA VAL A 272 10.48 8.27 -7.29
C VAL A 272 10.45 7.63 -8.68
N PRO A 273 10.07 8.32 -9.77
CA PRO A 273 10.06 7.69 -11.09
C PRO A 273 11.46 7.20 -11.50
N ALA A 274 12.49 8.01 -11.28
CA ALA A 274 13.87 7.66 -11.66
C ALA A 274 14.40 6.48 -10.84
N GLU A 275 14.07 6.41 -9.55
CA GLU A 275 14.47 5.29 -8.69
C GLU A 275 13.76 3.99 -9.07
N VAL A 276 12.45 4.03 -9.33
CA VAL A 276 11.69 2.85 -9.80
C VAL A 276 12.26 2.32 -11.12
N GLU A 277 12.47 3.19 -12.12
CA GLU A 277 13.02 2.77 -13.41
C GLU A 277 14.44 2.20 -13.26
N LYS A 278 15.28 2.79 -12.40
CA LYS A 278 16.63 2.27 -12.10
C LYS A 278 16.59 0.87 -11.49
N ILE A 279 15.65 0.59 -10.58
CA ILE A 279 15.48 -0.75 -9.99
C ILE A 279 15.08 -1.74 -11.08
N LEU A 280 14.13 -1.39 -11.94
CA LEU A 280 13.68 -2.26 -13.04
C LEU A 280 14.80 -2.55 -14.05
N GLU A 281 15.58 -1.53 -14.42
CA GLU A 281 16.75 -1.69 -15.29
C GLU A 281 17.79 -2.63 -14.68
N ASN A 282 18.11 -2.46 -13.39
CA ASN A 282 19.07 -3.30 -12.69
C ASN A 282 18.63 -4.78 -12.61
N LEU A 283 17.32 -5.01 -12.48
CA LEU A 283 16.74 -6.35 -12.47
C LEU A 283 16.49 -6.90 -13.87
N GLY A 284 16.68 -6.10 -14.93
CA GLY A 284 16.41 -6.50 -16.31
C GLY A 284 14.92 -6.60 -16.65
N VAL A 285 14.03 -6.04 -15.82
CA VAL A 285 12.57 -6.06 -16.02
C VAL A 285 12.20 -4.96 -17.01
N ARG A 286 11.73 -5.37 -18.19
CA ARG A 286 11.30 -4.44 -19.24
C ARG A 286 10.27 -5.08 -20.16
N ARG A 287 9.49 -4.25 -20.85
CA ARG A 287 8.44 -4.72 -21.75
C ARG A 287 9.02 -5.62 -22.83
N GLY A 288 8.37 -6.76 -23.08
CA GLY A 288 8.76 -7.73 -24.11
C GLY A 288 9.90 -8.66 -23.72
N VAL A 289 10.40 -8.57 -22.48
CA VAL A 289 11.29 -9.58 -21.89
C VAL A 289 10.51 -10.42 -20.89
N ASP A 290 10.71 -11.73 -20.95
CA ASP A 290 10.10 -12.64 -19.98
C ASP A 290 10.68 -12.39 -18.59
N VAL A 291 9.80 -12.23 -17.62
CA VAL A 291 10.17 -12.05 -16.22
C VAL A 291 10.30 -13.43 -15.57
N THR A 292 11.37 -13.68 -14.82
CA THR A 292 11.53 -14.96 -14.11
C THR A 292 10.90 -14.90 -12.72
N HIS A 293 10.67 -16.07 -12.11
CA HIS A 293 10.25 -16.15 -10.69
C HIS A 293 11.28 -15.52 -9.74
N GLU A 294 12.57 -15.65 -10.05
CA GLU A 294 13.65 -15.02 -9.27
C GLU A 294 13.56 -13.49 -9.36
N MET A 295 13.34 -12.95 -10.55
CA MET A 295 13.11 -11.50 -10.73
C MET A 295 11.87 -11.03 -9.95
N CYS A 296 10.81 -11.84 -9.88
CA CYS A 296 9.62 -11.54 -9.08
C CYS A 296 9.91 -11.48 -7.58
N GLU A 297 10.74 -12.39 -7.06
CA GLU A 297 11.17 -12.37 -5.66
C GLU A 297 12.04 -11.13 -5.36
N GLU A 298 12.98 -10.78 -6.26
CA GLU A 298 13.82 -9.59 -6.14
C GLU A 298 13.01 -8.28 -6.23
N LEU A 299 12.01 -8.21 -7.12
CA LEU A 299 11.08 -7.08 -7.18
C LEU A 299 10.38 -6.86 -5.82
N CYS A 300 9.88 -7.93 -5.20
CA CYS A 300 9.24 -7.84 -3.89
C CYS A 300 10.21 -7.32 -2.82
N LEU A 301 11.45 -7.81 -2.81
CA LEU A 301 12.47 -7.42 -1.82
C LEU A 301 13.00 -6.00 -2.03
N SER A 302 12.98 -5.49 -3.26
CA SER A 302 13.45 -4.15 -3.60
C SER A 302 12.51 -3.01 -3.16
N GLY A 303 11.31 -3.33 -2.69
CA GLY A 303 10.30 -2.33 -2.30
C GLY A 303 9.55 -1.68 -3.47
N VAL A 304 9.86 -2.05 -4.72
CA VAL A 304 9.22 -1.51 -5.93
C VAL A 304 7.85 -2.13 -6.23
N VAL A 305 7.44 -3.15 -5.46
CA VAL A 305 6.08 -3.69 -5.52
C VAL A 305 5.21 -2.85 -4.60
N ALA A 306 4.44 -1.92 -5.17
CA ALA A 306 3.54 -1.06 -4.42
C ALA A 306 2.32 -1.85 -3.91
N GLU A 307 1.75 -2.70 -4.76
CA GLU A 307 0.56 -3.49 -4.44
C GLU A 307 0.65 -4.91 -5.05
N LEU A 308 0.05 -5.88 -4.37
CA LEU A 308 -0.32 -7.17 -4.93
C LEU A 308 -1.68 -7.07 -5.59
N ILE A 309 -1.82 -7.68 -6.76
CA ILE A 309 -3.11 -7.86 -7.44
C ILE A 309 -3.65 -9.22 -7.04
N LEU A 310 -4.74 -9.23 -6.28
CA LEU A 310 -5.43 -10.45 -5.88
C LEU A 310 -6.67 -10.64 -6.74
N LEU A 311 -6.80 -11.82 -7.35
CA LEU A 311 -7.99 -12.21 -8.10
C LEU A 311 -8.78 -13.30 -7.37
N PRO A 312 -10.12 -13.25 -7.38
CA PRO A 312 -10.92 -14.30 -6.77
C PRO A 312 -10.71 -15.63 -7.48
N VAL A 313 -10.58 -16.72 -6.74
CA VAL A 313 -10.39 -18.07 -7.33
C VAL A 313 -11.56 -18.47 -8.24
N GLU A 314 -12.75 -17.97 -7.98
CA GLU A 314 -13.96 -18.22 -8.80
C GLU A 314 -13.90 -17.59 -10.20
N THR A 315 -12.97 -16.66 -10.45
CA THR A 315 -12.72 -16.09 -11.78
C THR A 315 -11.87 -17.00 -12.66
N LEU A 316 -11.22 -18.02 -12.09
CA LEU A 316 -10.43 -18.97 -12.84
C LEU A 316 -11.34 -19.79 -13.76
N ARG A 317 -11.00 -19.83 -15.05
CA ARG A 317 -11.77 -20.56 -16.06
C ARG A 317 -11.93 -22.04 -15.72
N GLU A 318 -10.89 -22.69 -15.21
CA GLU A 318 -10.97 -24.09 -14.79
C GLU A 318 -11.97 -24.28 -13.65
N VAL A 319 -12.01 -23.37 -12.67
CA VAL A 319 -13.00 -23.40 -11.60
C VAL A 319 -14.42 -23.30 -12.17
N GLN A 320 -14.66 -22.37 -13.10
CA GLN A 320 -15.99 -22.20 -13.72
C GLN A 320 -16.42 -23.43 -14.52
N ILE A 321 -15.51 -24.00 -15.32
CA ILE A 321 -15.78 -25.20 -16.14
C ILE A 321 -16.10 -26.40 -15.24
N TRP A 322 -15.29 -26.64 -14.22
CA TRP A 322 -15.44 -27.79 -13.35
C TRP A 322 -16.53 -27.60 -12.30
N ASN A 323 -16.95 -26.38 -11.99
CA ASN A 323 -18.13 -26.18 -11.14
C ASN A 323 -19.45 -26.47 -11.88
N LEU A 324 -19.47 -26.40 -13.22
CA LEU A 324 -20.69 -26.54 -14.04
C LEU A 324 -20.83 -27.87 -14.79
N ASN A 325 -19.73 -28.60 -15.04
CA ASN A 325 -19.77 -29.85 -15.82
C ASN A 325 -19.99 -31.09 -14.95
N ASP A 326 -20.67 -32.11 -15.47
CA ASP A 326 -20.82 -33.43 -14.82
C ASP A 326 -19.71 -34.44 -15.19
N ASN A 327 -18.66 -33.98 -15.89
CA ASN A 327 -17.55 -34.83 -16.33
C ASN A 327 -16.69 -35.29 -15.15
N ILE A 328 -16.21 -36.55 -15.25
CA ILE A 328 -15.21 -37.15 -14.37
C ILE A 328 -13.82 -36.63 -14.80
N ILE A 329 -12.98 -36.24 -13.83
CA ILE A 329 -11.58 -35.84 -14.04
C ILE A 329 -10.74 -37.02 -14.50
#